data_AF-A0A6I6LFE3-F1
#
_entry.id   AF-A0A6I6LFE3-F1
#
_cell.length_a   1.000
_cell.length_b   1.000
_cell.length_c   1.000
_cell.angle_alpha   90.00
_cell.angle_beta   90.00
_cell.angle_gamma   90.00
#
_symmetry.space_group_name_H-M   'P 1'
#
loop_
_entity.id
_entity.type
_entity.pdbx_description
1 polymer ?
#
loop_
_entity_poly.entity_id
_entity_poly.type
_entity_poly.pdbx_seq_one_letter_code
_entity_poly.pdbx_strand_id
1 'polypeptide(L)'
;MTVGKAADFALPEELQPISEKLRAQALGDSTVDLTAEEAALLRRRYIHLSAHWNATSNSALDILFINRPAEHALRKVYPNA
;
A
#
# COMPACT_ATOMS: atom_id res chain seq x y z
N MET A 1 23.21 -23.03 1.52
CA MET A 1 22.61 -21.96 2.35
C MET A 1 21.12 -22.01 2.15
N THR A 2 20.40 -22.68 3.04
CA THR A 2 18.95 -22.80 3.00
C THR A 2 18.39 -21.47 3.50
N VAL A 3 17.90 -20.62 2.61
CA VAL A 3 17.08 -19.46 3.02
C VAL A 3 15.85 -20.07 3.68
N GLY A 4 15.83 -20.06 5.02
CA GLY A 4 14.65 -20.48 5.77
C GLY A 4 13.47 -19.68 5.25
N LYS A 5 12.38 -20.38 4.91
CA LYS A 5 11.07 -19.81 4.64
C LYS A 5 10.66 -19.02 5.89
N ALA A 6 11.09 -17.76 5.99
CA ALA A 6 10.92 -16.99 7.21
C ALA A 6 9.42 -16.74 7.39
N ALA A 7 8.89 -17.17 8.52
CA ALA A 7 7.47 -17.08 8.85
C ALA A 7 6.91 -15.65 8.67
N ASP A 8 7.77 -14.64 8.80
CA ASP A 8 7.45 -13.22 8.62
C ASP A 8 7.02 -12.84 7.19
N PHE A 9 7.39 -13.64 6.18
CA PHE A 9 6.97 -13.43 4.79
C PHE A 9 5.77 -14.30 4.39
N ALA A 10 5.22 -15.09 5.31
CA ALA A 10 4.04 -15.90 5.02
C ALA A 10 2.80 -15.01 4.86
N LEU A 11 2.13 -15.11 3.71
CA LEU A 11 0.87 -14.42 3.49
C LEU A 11 -0.25 -15.14 4.24
N PRO A 12 -1.13 -14.38 4.94
CA PRO A 12 -2.42 -14.88 5.40
C PRO A 12 -3.19 -15.59 4.28
N GLU A 13 -3.91 -16.66 4.61
CA GLU A 13 -4.64 -17.48 3.64
C GLU A 13 -5.59 -16.64 2.76
N GLU A 14 -6.30 -15.69 3.37
CA GLU A 14 -7.21 -14.76 2.68
C GLU A 14 -6.52 -13.83 1.66
N LEU A 15 -5.21 -13.65 1.73
CA LEU A 15 -4.43 -12.85 0.77
C LEU A 15 -3.82 -13.67 -0.37
N GLN A 16 -3.78 -15.00 -0.26
CA GLN A 16 -3.23 -15.86 -1.30
C GLN A 16 -3.90 -15.65 -2.68
N PRO A 17 -5.25 -15.68 -2.81
CA PRO A 17 -5.89 -15.47 -4.11
C PRO A 17 -5.62 -14.07 -4.67
N ILE A 18 -5.61 -13.04 -3.82
CA ILE A 18 -5.30 -11.66 -4.21
C ILE A 18 -3.84 -11.56 -4.71
N SER A 19 -2.90 -12.20 -4.03
CA SER A 19 -1.49 -12.23 -4.42
C SER A 19 -1.28 -12.87 -5.79
N GLU A 20 -2.00 -13.95 -6.10
CA GLU A 20 -1.91 -14.62 -7.40
C GLU A 20 -2.39 -13.70 -8.53
N LYS A 21 -3.52 -13.03 -8.32
CA LYS A 21 -4.08 -12.03 -9.25
C LYS A 21 -3.12 -10.89 -9.54
N LEU A 22 -2.58 -10.27 -8.47
CA LEU A 22 -1.63 -9.15 -8.61
C LEU A 22 -0.33 -9.58 -9.30
N ARG A 23 0.15 -10.80 -9.04
CA ARG A 23 1.33 -11.35 -9.70
C ARG A 23 1.09 -11.57 -11.20
N ALA A 24 -0.06 -12.15 -11.58
CA ALA A 24 -0.42 -12.33 -12.99
C ALA A 24 -0.52 -10.98 -13.73
N GLN A 25 -1.08 -9.97 -13.08
CA GLN A 25 -1.11 -8.60 -13.63
C GLN A 25 0.29 -8.02 -13.83
N ALA A 26 1.18 -8.16 -12.85
CA ALA A 26 2.54 -7.64 -12.93
C ALA A 26 3.40 -8.31 -14.02
N LEU A 27 3.12 -9.59 -14.32
CA LEU A 27 3.81 -10.34 -15.38
C LEU A 27 3.23 -10.09 -16.77
N GLY A 28 2.13 -9.34 -16.88
CA GLY A 28 1.47 -9.05 -18.16
C GLY A 28 0.59 -10.18 -18.66
N ASP A 29 0.32 -11.21 -17.84
CA ASP A 29 -0.46 -12.38 -18.23
C ASP A 29 -1.96 -12.06 -18.37
N SER A 30 -2.46 -11.02 -17.69
CA SER A 30 -3.84 -10.54 -17.81
C SER A 30 -4.07 -9.20 -17.09
N THR A 31 -5.09 -8.44 -17.50
CA THR A 31 -5.65 -7.37 -16.67
C THR A 31 -6.56 -7.99 -15.62
N VAL A 32 -6.02 -8.22 -14.43
CA VAL A 32 -6.80 -8.81 -13.33
C VAL A 32 -7.39 -7.71 -12.46
N ASP A 33 -8.72 -7.64 -12.43
CA ASP A 33 -9.43 -6.80 -11.47
C ASP A 33 -9.71 -7.57 -10.18
N LEU A 34 -9.51 -6.87 -9.05
CA LEU A 34 -9.96 -7.36 -7.75
C LEU A 34 -11.47 -7.24 -7.63
N THR A 35 -12.12 -8.19 -6.98
CA THR A 35 -13.55 -8.05 -6.67
C THR A 35 -13.76 -6.92 -5.64
N ALA A 36 -15.01 -6.47 -5.50
CA ALA A 36 -15.35 -5.45 -4.51
C ALA A 36 -15.01 -5.90 -3.08
N GLU A 37 -15.23 -7.18 -2.79
CA GLU A 37 -14.95 -7.81 -1.49
C GLU A 37 -13.45 -7.88 -1.21
N GLU A 38 -12.65 -8.29 -2.19
CA GLU A 38 -11.18 -8.33 -2.08
C GLU A 38 -10.62 -6.92 -1.86
N ALA A 39 -11.10 -5.96 -2.65
CA ALA A 39 -10.67 -4.58 -2.52
C ALA A 39 -11.14 -3.95 -1.18
N ALA A 40 -12.28 -4.36 -0.64
CA ALA A 40 -12.74 -3.94 0.69
C ALA A 40 -11.90 -4.58 1.81
N LEU A 41 -11.54 -5.86 1.68
CA LEU A 41 -10.66 -6.57 2.61
C LEU A 41 -9.31 -5.86 2.72
N LEU A 42 -8.67 -5.57 1.58
CA LEU A 42 -7.40 -4.86 1.54
C LEU A 42 -7.49 -3.50 2.22
N ARG A 43 -8.49 -2.68 1.86
CA ARG A 43 -8.67 -1.34 2.45
C ARG A 43 -8.90 -1.35 3.95
N ARG A 44 -9.61 -2.35 4.47
CA ARG A 44 -9.97 -2.43 5.89
C ARG A 44 -8.82 -2.95 6.76
N ARG A 45 -7.96 -3.84 6.24
CA ARG A 45 -7.02 -4.60 7.06
C ARG A 45 -5.56 -4.46 6.69
N TYR A 46 -5.25 -4.17 5.44
CA TYR A 46 -3.88 -4.29 4.91
C TYR A 46 -3.34 -3.01 4.26
N ILE A 47 -4.20 -2.10 3.81
CA ILE A 47 -3.80 -0.80 3.26
C ILE A 47 -3.81 0.23 4.38
N HIS A 48 -2.64 0.74 4.72
CA HIS A 48 -2.49 1.79 5.73
C HIS A 48 -2.83 3.17 5.16
N LEU A 49 -3.57 3.96 5.94
CA LEU A 49 -3.80 5.37 5.64
C LEU A 49 -2.56 6.18 6.02
N SER A 50 -1.62 6.32 5.07
CA SER A 50 -0.36 7.03 5.30
C SER A 50 -0.52 8.54 5.38
N ALA A 51 -1.54 9.11 4.73
CA ALA A 51 -1.79 10.54 4.72
C ALA A 51 -2.70 10.97 5.89
N HIS A 52 -2.19 11.84 6.77
CA HIS A 52 -2.89 12.29 7.97
C HIS A 52 -2.38 13.65 8.48
N TRP A 53 -3.16 14.31 9.34
CA TRP A 53 -2.85 15.63 9.90
C TRP A 53 -2.19 15.60 11.28
N ASN A 54 -1.57 14.48 11.68
CA ASN A 54 -0.82 14.45 12.94
C ASN A 54 0.35 15.45 12.89
N ALA A 55 0.40 16.30 13.91
CA ALA A 55 1.50 17.22 14.12
C ALA A 55 2.73 16.49 14.66
N THR A 56 3.90 16.90 14.22
CA THR A 56 5.19 16.57 14.82
C THR A 56 6.00 17.84 14.98
N SER A 57 6.87 17.92 15.98
CA SER A 57 7.83 19.01 16.11
C SER A 57 9.25 18.48 15.89
N ASN A 58 10.17 19.35 15.51
CA ASN A 58 11.60 19.06 15.57
C ASN A 58 12.35 20.29 16.07
N SER A 59 13.65 20.15 16.36
CA SER A 59 14.45 21.24 16.93
C SER A 59 14.59 22.49 16.04
N ALA A 60 14.19 22.42 14.77
CA ALA A 60 14.29 23.53 13.81
C ALA A 60 12.93 24.18 13.49
N LEU A 61 11.81 23.49 13.76
CA LEU A 61 10.45 23.92 13.39
C LEU A 61 9.46 23.53 14.49
N ASP A 62 8.64 24.49 14.90
CA ASP A 62 7.69 24.33 16.02
C ASP A 62 6.62 23.27 15.75
N ILE A 63 6.01 23.27 14.55
CA ILE A 63 4.98 22.30 14.14
C ILE A 63 5.12 21.96 12.65
N LEU A 64 5.11 20.66 12.35
CA LEU A 64 5.15 20.08 11.01
C LEU A 64 4.04 19.05 10.83
N PHE A 65 3.48 19.00 9.62
CA PHE A 65 2.56 17.97 9.17
C PHE A 65 3.18 17.17 8.03
N ILE A 66 4.16 16.32 8.37
CA ILE A 66 4.98 15.60 7.38
C ILE A 66 4.12 14.72 6.45
N ASN A 67 3.06 14.12 7.01
CA ASN A 67 2.16 13.23 6.28
C ASN A 67 0.87 13.92 5.81
N ARG A 68 0.85 15.27 5.77
CA ARG A 68 -0.28 16.06 5.29
C ARG A 68 -0.77 15.53 3.93
N PRO A 69 -2.08 15.21 3.78
CA PRO A 69 -2.65 14.87 2.48
C PRO A 69 -2.42 15.98 1.44
N ALA A 70 -2.23 15.59 0.19
CA ALA A 70 -2.23 16.51 -0.93
C ALA A 70 -3.64 17.13 -1.13
N GLU A 71 -3.70 18.22 -1.90
CA GLU A 71 -4.96 18.84 -2.28
C GLU A 71 -5.92 17.82 -2.89
N HIS A 72 -7.19 17.90 -2.50
CA HIS A 72 -8.25 16.95 -2.90
C HIS A 72 -7.96 15.47 -2.59
N ALA A 73 -7.00 15.17 -1.72
CA ALA A 73 -6.53 13.81 -1.41
C ALA A 73 -6.00 13.04 -2.63
N LEU A 74 -5.51 13.75 -3.66
CA LEU A 74 -4.95 13.15 -4.88
C LEU A 74 -3.43 13.21 -4.89
N ARG A 75 -2.78 12.07 -5.13
CA ARG A 75 -1.32 12.00 -5.29
C ARG A 75 -0.91 12.76 -6.54
N LYS A 76 0.01 13.73 -6.41
CA LYS A 76 0.62 14.41 -7.56
C LYS A 76 1.48 13.42 -8.36
N VAL A 77 1.28 13.39 -9.67
CA VAL A 77 2.05 12.57 -10.62
C VAL A 77 2.79 13.50 -11.56
N TYR A 78 4.10 13.33 -11.67
CA TYR A 78 4.96 14.10 -12.58
C TYR A 78 5.44 13.15 -13.67
N PRO A 79 5.15 13.43 -14.95
CA PRO A 79 5.57 12.56 -16.05
C PRO A 79 7.09 12.57 -16.22
N ASN A 80 7.65 11.45 -16.66
CA ASN A 80 9.01 11.39 -17.16
C ASN A 80 8.98 11.94 -18.60
N ALA A 81 9.44 13.17 -18.79
CA ALA A 81 9.61 13.78 -20.11
C ALA A 81 10.92 13.30 -20.77
#